data_AF-N1Z3J6-F1
#
_entry.id   AF-N1Z3J6-F1
#
_cell.length_a   1.000
_cell.length_b   1.000
_cell.length_c   1.000
_cell.angle_alpha   90.00
_cell.angle_beta   90.00
_cell.angle_gamma   90.00
#
_symmetry.space_group_name_H-M   'P 1'
#
loop_
_entity.id
_entity.type
_entity.pdbx_description
1 polymer ?
#
loop_
_entity_poly.entity_id
_entity_poly.type
_entity_poly.pdbx_seq_one_letter_code
_entity_poly.pdbx_strand_id
1 'polypeptide(L)'
;MGYREIYFDKNKSNHGWYTCVRCGKKLRKSDVDIDHIIPQSRGGSDNILNLQCMCKTCNRSKQNSMGLDTVKDLGKNIVRNIFRKK
;
A
#
# COMPACT_ATOMS: atom_id res chain seq x y z
N MET A 1 16.47 -4.24 -5.84
CA MET A 1 15.54 -3.13 -5.51
C MET A 1 14.46 -3.68 -4.60
N GLY A 2 14.26 -3.07 -3.44
CA GLY A 2 13.25 -3.52 -2.49
C GLY A 2 11.83 -3.14 -2.93
N TYR A 3 10.80 -3.87 -2.49
CA TYR A 3 9.37 -3.54 -2.73
C TYR A 3 9.03 -2.10 -2.33
N ARG A 4 9.70 -1.59 -1.29
CA ARG A 4 9.56 -0.21 -0.82
C ARG A 4 10.00 0.82 -1.86
N GLU A 5 11.10 0.56 -2.58
CA GLU A 5 11.60 1.44 -3.64
C GLU A 5 10.66 1.43 -4.84
N ILE A 6 10.19 0.24 -5.24
CA ILE A 6 9.22 0.05 -6.32
C ILE A 6 7.96 0.88 -6.07
N TYR A 7 7.47 0.89 -4.83
CA TYR A 7 6.29 1.66 -4.47
C TYR A 7 6.50 3.17 -4.64
N PHE A 8 7.58 3.72 -4.07
CA PHE A 8 7.84 5.16 -4.11
C PHE A 8 8.26 5.66 -5.48
N ASP A 9 8.84 4.81 -6.31
CA ASP A 9 9.12 5.19 -7.69
C ASP A 9 7.82 5.38 -8.48
N LYS A 10 6.88 4.43 -8.35
CA LYS A 10 5.60 4.46 -9.06
C LYS A 10 4.53 5.37 -8.45
N ASN A 11 4.65 5.73 -7.16
CA ASN A 11 3.73 6.61 -6.45
C ASN A 11 4.52 7.79 -5.87
N LYS A 12 4.77 8.83 -6.69
CA LYS A 12 5.43 10.04 -6.21
C LYS A 12 4.55 10.76 -5.17
N SER A 13 5.20 11.33 -4.16
CA SER A 13 4.50 12.10 -3.11
C SER A 13 3.85 13.36 -3.65
N ASN A 14 2.76 13.80 -3.03
CA ASN A 14 2.22 15.13 -3.23
C ASN A 14 2.87 16.10 -2.23
N HIS A 15 3.77 16.98 -2.67
CA HIS A 15 4.52 17.91 -1.80
C HIS A 15 5.22 17.22 -0.61
N GLY A 16 5.76 16.02 -0.83
CA GLY A 16 6.42 15.22 0.22
C GLY A 16 5.47 14.51 1.18
N TRP A 17 4.16 14.51 0.90
CA TRP A 17 3.14 13.81 1.67
C TRP A 17 2.62 12.56 0.97
N TYR A 18 2.44 11.52 1.76
CA TYR A 18 1.73 10.29 1.42
C TYR A 18 0.47 10.21 2.26
N THR A 19 -0.50 9.40 1.84
CA THR A 19 -1.76 9.23 2.56
C THR A 19 -1.96 7.75 2.87
N CYS A 20 -2.21 7.42 4.13
CA CYS A 20 -2.56 6.05 4.50
C CYS A 20 -3.90 5.68 3.86
N VAL A 21 -3.94 4.56 3.14
CA VAL A 21 -5.14 4.09 2.44
C VAL A 21 -6.27 3.68 3.38
N ARG A 22 -5.96 3.33 4.63
CA ARG A 22 -6.93 2.87 5.64
C ARG A 22 -7.50 4.01 6.48
N CYS A 23 -6.65 4.85 7.06
CA CYS A 23 -7.08 5.91 7.98
C CYS A 23 -7.00 7.33 7.42
N GLY A 24 -6.48 7.52 6.20
CA GLY A 24 -6.36 8.84 5.58
C GLY A 24 -5.27 9.75 6.17
N LYS A 25 -4.52 9.31 7.19
CA LYS A 25 -3.45 10.11 7.81
C LYS A 25 -2.39 10.51 6.78
N LYS A 26 -1.97 11.77 6.80
CA LYS A 26 -0.84 12.28 6.02
C LYS A 26 0.47 11.87 6.67
N LEU A 27 1.39 11.32 5.88
CA LEU A 27 2.64 10.73 6.33
C LEU A 27 3.81 11.29 5.54
N ARG A 28 4.95 11.47 6.20
CA ARG A 28 6.24 11.66 5.52
C ARG A 28 6.77 10.32 5.06
N LYS A 29 7.67 10.32 4.07
CA LYS A 29 8.26 9.10 3.49
C LYS A 29 8.83 8.15 4.57
N SER A 30 9.43 8.70 5.62
CA SER A 30 9.99 7.96 6.77
C SER A 30 8.95 7.25 7.64
N ASP A 31 7.71 7.74 7.66
CA ASP A 31 6.62 7.24 8.52
C ASP A 31 5.66 6.30 7.79
N VAL A 32 5.83 6.18 6.47
CA VAL A 32 5.09 5.27 5.62
C VAL A 32 5.68 3.86 5.75
N ASP A 33 4.81 2.88 5.99
CA ASP A 33 5.07 1.47 5.72
C ASP A 33 4.42 1.08 4.40
N ILE A 34 5.12 0.25 3.62
CA ILE A 34 4.57 -0.33 2.40
C ILE A 34 4.05 -1.71 2.77
N ASP A 35 2.73 -1.84 2.76
CA ASP A 35 2.02 -3.08 3.05
C ASP A 35 1.77 -3.87 1.77
N HIS A 36 1.99 -5.18 1.86
CA HIS A 36 1.54 -6.14 0.87
C HIS A 36 0.09 -6.50 1.17
N ILE A 37 -0.83 -6.09 0.29
CA ILE A 37 -2.27 -6.32 0.45
C ILE A 37 -2.52 -7.80 0.73
N ILE A 38 -2.03 -8.67 -0.16
CA ILE A 38 -1.82 -10.09 0.09
C ILE A 38 -0.45 -10.25 0.77
N PRO A 39 -0.36 -10.77 2.01
CA PRO A 39 0.91 -10.94 2.71
C PRO A 39 1.89 -11.82 1.93
N GLN A 40 3.19 -11.51 2.02
CA GLN A 40 4.25 -12.32 1.39
C GLN A 40 4.24 -13.78 1.88
N SER A 41 3.94 -14.00 3.16
CA SER A 41 3.80 -15.35 3.75
C SER A 41 2.67 -16.19 3.14
N ARG A 42 1.80 -15.58 2.32
CA ARG A 42 0.69 -16.23 1.62
C ARG A 42 0.83 -16.09 0.09
N GLY A 43 2.06 -15.89 -0.40
CA GLY A 43 2.36 -15.80 -1.83
C GLY A 43 2.12 -14.43 -2.47
N GLY A 44 1.95 -13.38 -1.66
CA GLY A 44 1.81 -12.01 -2.16
C GLY A 44 3.06 -11.53 -2.91
N SER A 45 2.86 -10.94 -4.10
CA SER A 45 3.96 -10.44 -4.94
C SER A 45 4.39 -9.03 -4.56
N ASP A 46 5.60 -8.64 -4.96
CA ASP A 46 6.11 -7.26 -4.85
C ASP A 46 5.61 -6.34 -5.98
N ASN A 47 4.57 -6.77 -6.72
CA ASN A 47 3.99 -5.97 -7.78
C ASN A 47 3.24 -4.77 -7.21
N ILE A 48 3.30 -3.62 -7.88
CA ILE A 48 2.61 -2.39 -7.47
C ILE A 48 1.11 -2.55 -7.23
N LEU A 49 0.46 -3.51 -7.90
CA LEU A 49 -0.95 -3.84 -7.69
C LEU A 49 -1.22 -4.46 -6.31
N ASN A 50 -0.21 -5.10 -5.71
CA ASN A 50 -0.27 -5.70 -4.38
C ASN A 50 0.35 -4.79 -3.29
N LEU A 51 0.92 -3.63 -3.63
CA LEU A 51 1.56 -2.73 -2.67
C LEU A 51 0.67 -1.52 -2.36
N GLN A 52 0.54 -1.18 -1.07
CA GLN A 52 -0.22 -0.02 -0.61
C GLN A 52 0.51 0.78 0.49
N CYS A 53 0.22 2.09 0.56
CA CYS A 53 0.78 2.98 1.57
C CYS A 53 -0.06 2.93 2.86
N MET A 54 0.56 2.52 3.95
CA MET A 54 -0.05 2.47 5.28
C MET A 54 0.79 3.21 6.32
N CYS A 55 0.15 3.72 7.37
CA CYS A 55 0.89 4.11 8.56
C CYS A 55 1.27 2.87 9.37
N LYS A 56 2.32 2.97 10.18
CA LYS A 56 2.81 1.88 11.06
C LYS A 56 1.68 1.27 11.91
N THR A 57 0.80 2.10 12.47
CA THR A 57 -0.33 1.64 13.31
C THR A 57 -1.32 0.79 12.52
N CYS A 58 -1.77 1.26 11.36
CA CYS A 58 -2.71 0.51 10.53
C CYS A 58 -2.09 -0.77 9.96
N ASN A 59 -0.81 -0.71 9.56
CA ASN A 59 -0.07 -1.86 9.05
C ASN A 59 0.02 -2.96 10.13
N ARG A 60 0.43 -2.59 11.35
CA ARG A 60 0.47 -3.49 12.51
C ARG A 60 -0.89 -4.06 12.88
N SER A 61 -1.97 -3.29 12.72
CA SER A 61 -3.34 -3.77 12.95
C SER A 61 -3.82 -4.76 11.88
N LYS A 62 -3.34 -4.67 10.64
CA LYS A 62 -3.66 -5.61 9.55
C LYS A 62 -2.99 -6.97 9.75
N GLN A 63 -1.73 -6.97 10.18
CA GLN A 63 -0.89 -8.17 10.28
C GLN A 63 -0.97 -9.02 9.00
N ASN A 64 -1.14 -10.34 9.15
CA ASN A 64 -1.28 -11.31 8.06
C ASN A 64 -2.75 -11.69 7.77
N SER A 65 -3.71 -10.85 8.18
CA SER A 65 -5.13 -11.13 7.98
C SER A 65 -5.47 -11.16 6.48
N MET A 66 -6.22 -12.19 6.06
CA MET A 66 -6.84 -12.30 4.73
C MET A 66 -8.36 -12.22 4.85
N GLY A 67 -8.85 -11.15 5.46
CA GLY A 67 -10.28 -10.90 5.57
C GLY A 67 -10.87 -10.23 4.33
N LEU A 68 -12.13 -9.81 4.45
CA LEU A 68 -12.83 -9.01 3.45
C LEU A 68 -12.07 -7.70 3.09
N ASP A 69 -11.33 -7.15 4.06
CA ASP A 69 -10.52 -5.95 3.84
C ASP A 69 -9.41 -6.16 2.81
N THR A 70 -8.81 -7.35 2.74
CA THR A 70 -7.79 -7.68 1.73
C THR A 70 -8.36 -7.63 0.32
N VAL A 71 -9.56 -8.18 0.12
CA VAL A 71 -10.24 -8.16 -1.19
C VAL A 71 -10.61 -6.73 -1.56
N LYS A 72 -11.13 -5.94 -0.61
CA LYS A 72 -11.47 -4.54 -0.79
C LYS A 72 -10.24 -3.70 -1.16
N ASP A 73 -9.14 -3.86 -0.44
CA ASP A 73 -7.88 -3.13 -0.66
C ASP A 73 -7.29 -3.50 -2.03
N LEU A 74 -7.30 -4.79 -2.40
CA LEU A 74 -6.82 -5.26 -3.69
C LEU A 74 -7.63 -4.66 -4.84
N GLY A 75 -8.96 -4.75 -4.77
CA GLY A 75 -9.84 -4.15 -5.77
C GLY A 75 -9.64 -2.64 -5.92
N LYS A 76 -9.57 -1.91 -4.79
CA LYS A 76 -9.30 -0.47 -4.79
C LYS A 76 -7.95 -0.15 -5.44
N ASN A 77 -6.90 -0.90 -5.12
CA ASN A 77 -5.56 -0.62 -5.63
C ASN A 77 -5.43 -0.96 -7.12
N ILE A 78 -6.08 -2.03 -7.59
CA ILE A 78 -6.20 -2.35 -9.02
C ILE A 78 -6.90 -1.21 -9.76
N VAL A 79 -8.07 -0.78 -9.27
CA VAL A 79 -8.83 0.30 -9.92
C VAL A 79 -7.99 1.59 -10.00
N ARG A 80 -7.28 1.92 -8.91
CA ARG A 80 -6.42 3.11 -8.84
C ARG A 80 -5.24 3.05 -9.81
N ASN A 81 -4.54 1.92 -9.91
CA ASN A 81 -3.31 1.83 -10.71
C ASN A 81 -3.56 1.57 -12.20
N ILE A 82 -4.67 0.91 -12.55
CA ILE A 82 -5.00 0.59 -13.94
C ILE A 82 -5.84 1.70 -14.57
N PHE A 83 -6.92 2.14 -13.91
CA PHE A 83 -7.90 3.03 -14.54
C PHE A 83 -7.72 4.51 -14.17
N ARG A 84 -7.03 4.84 -13.06
CA ARG A 84 -6.87 6.24 -12.59
C ARG A 84 -5.48 6.84 -12.83
N LYS A 85 -4.58 6.13 -13.52
CA LYS A 85 -3.34 6.72 -14.03
C LYS A 85 -3.67 7.55 -15.28
N LYS A 86 -4.03 8.82 -15.05
CA LYS A 86 -3.74 9.92 -15.99
C LYS A 86 -2.29 10.34 -15.82
#